data_AF-A0A951FWR9-F1
#
_entry.id   AF-A0A951FWR9-F1
#
_cell.length_a   1.000
_cell.length_b   1.000
_cell.length_c   1.000
_cell.angle_alpha   90.00
_cell.angle_beta   90.00
_cell.angle_gamma   90.00
#
_symmetry.space_group_name_H-M   'P 1'
#
loop_
_entity.id
_entity.type
_entity.pdbx_description
1 polymer ?
#
loop_
_entity_poly.entity_id
_entity_poly.type
_entity_poly.pdbx_seq_one_letter_code
_entity_poly.pdbx_strand_id
1 'polypeptide(L)'
;VPVFRFMPNTPVEIRRGVVLYSPERDLDEHLEASVLELFGRLGTLVQVPERLIDAAGAVVGVGPAYQALLAEAQVDAAVRHGVSWPLASQLVVETMAGTAALLREHGYDTLRVRREVTSPGGTTSRGLAALEQAGVRAAFHDAADAVVGATK
;
A
#
# COMPACT_ATOMS: atom_id res chain seq x y z
N VAL A 1 -30.96 3.61 -13.30
CA VAL A 1 -29.79 2.93 -13.86
C VAL A 1 -28.89 2.63 -12.68
N PRO A 2 -28.46 1.38 -12.46
CA PRO A 2 -27.52 1.03 -11.40
C PRO A 2 -26.21 1.81 -11.54
N VAL A 3 -25.72 2.45 -10.46
CA VAL A 3 -24.43 3.14 -10.48
C VAL A 3 -23.45 2.43 -9.55
N PHE A 4 -22.25 2.19 -10.05
CA PHE A 4 -21.13 1.65 -9.27
C PHE A 4 -19.98 2.64 -9.29
N ARG A 5 -19.46 2.97 -8.10
CA ARG A 5 -18.26 3.81 -7.97
C ARG A 5 -17.06 2.92 -7.75
N PHE A 6 -16.05 3.05 -8.63
CA PHE A 6 -14.77 2.35 -8.52
C PHE A 6 -13.62 3.35 -8.47
N MET A 7 -12.62 3.09 -7.63
CA MET A 7 -11.38 3.87 -7.55
C MET A 7 -10.17 2.93 -7.57
N PRO A 8 -9.52 2.72 -8.74
CA PRO A 8 -8.31 1.91 -8.85
C PRO A 8 -7.04 2.71 -8.52
N ASN A 9 -5.93 2.01 -8.34
CA ASN A 9 -4.57 2.58 -8.38
C ASN A 9 -3.73 1.97 -9.51
N THR A 10 -2.55 2.53 -9.77
CA THR A 10 -1.73 2.20 -10.95
C THR A 10 -1.32 0.71 -11.08
N PRO A 11 -1.09 -0.08 -10.01
CA PRO A 11 -0.75 -1.51 -10.15
C PRO A 11 -1.83 -2.38 -10.83
N VAL A 12 -3.02 -1.84 -11.16
CA VAL A 12 -3.97 -2.52 -12.06
C VAL A 12 -3.35 -2.87 -13.42
N GLU A 13 -2.34 -2.13 -13.87
CA GLU A 13 -1.57 -2.40 -15.10
C GLU A 13 -1.00 -3.82 -15.13
N ILE A 14 -0.59 -4.33 -13.97
CA ILE A 14 -0.03 -5.68 -13.80
C ILE A 14 -0.99 -6.62 -13.05
N ARG A 15 -2.28 -6.27 -12.97
CA ARG A 15 -3.33 -7.04 -12.26
C ARG A 15 -3.04 -7.26 -10.76
N ARG A 16 -2.36 -6.29 -10.14
CA ARG A 16 -2.05 -6.27 -8.70
C ARG A 16 -2.54 -4.99 -8.03
N GLY A 17 -3.51 -4.32 -8.64
CA GLY A 17 -4.11 -3.10 -8.10
C GLY A 17 -4.95 -3.34 -6.87
N VAL A 18 -5.25 -2.26 -6.16
CA VAL A 18 -6.37 -2.17 -5.24
C VAL A 18 -7.45 -1.36 -5.94
N VAL A 19 -8.65 -1.92 -6.04
CA VAL A 19 -9.80 -1.23 -6.60
C VAL A 19 -10.83 -1.10 -5.49
N LEU A 20 -11.02 0.13 -5.02
CA LEU A 20 -12.07 0.44 -4.06
C LEU A 20 -13.41 0.43 -4.77
N TYR A 21 -14.45 -0.04 -4.10
CA TYR A 21 -15.81 0.10 -4.59
C TYR A 21 -16.80 0.37 -3.47
N SER A 22 -17.87 1.08 -3.81
CA SER A 22 -18.99 1.35 -2.92
C SER A 22 -20.28 1.13 -3.71
N PRO A 23 -21.07 0.09 -3.37
CA PRO A 23 -22.35 -0.17 -4.04
C PRO A 23 -23.43 0.81 -3.57
N GLU A 24 -24.32 1.20 -4.48
CA GLU A 24 -25.61 1.79 -4.12
C GLU A 24 -26.46 0.78 -3.31
N ARG A 25 -27.46 1.28 -2.59
CA ARG A 25 -28.43 0.41 -1.91
C ARG A 25 -29.33 -0.28 -2.94
N ASP A 26 -29.80 -1.48 -2.61
CA ASP A 26 -30.81 -2.22 -3.37
C ASP A 26 -30.41 -2.56 -4.82
N LEU A 27 -29.12 -2.80 -5.06
CA LEU A 27 -28.63 -3.30 -6.34
C LEU A 27 -29.03 -4.76 -6.57
N ASP A 28 -29.27 -5.11 -7.83
CA ASP A 28 -29.44 -6.50 -8.25
C ASP A 28 -28.15 -7.29 -7.98
N GLU A 29 -28.25 -8.32 -7.15
CA GLU A 29 -27.10 -9.13 -6.69
C GLU A 29 -26.36 -9.81 -7.85
N HIS A 30 -27.09 -10.19 -8.91
CA HIS A 30 -26.49 -10.87 -10.06
C HIS A 30 -25.66 -9.90 -10.92
N LEU A 31 -26.18 -8.68 -11.11
CA LEU A 31 -25.46 -7.60 -11.76
C LEU A 31 -24.23 -7.19 -10.94
N GLU A 32 -24.37 -7.01 -9.63
CA GLU A 32 -23.25 -6.68 -8.75
C GLU A 32 -22.16 -7.76 -8.83
N ALA A 33 -22.52 -9.03 -8.67
CA ALA A 33 -21.55 -10.12 -8.77
C ALA A 33 -20.81 -10.13 -10.12
N SER A 34 -21.53 -9.90 -11.23
CA SER A 34 -20.94 -9.85 -12.57
C SER A 34 -19.95 -8.68 -12.74
N VAL A 35 -20.29 -7.50 -12.19
CA VAL A 35 -19.41 -6.33 -12.22
C VAL A 35 -18.17 -6.58 -11.35
N LEU A 36 -18.35 -7.10 -10.14
CA LEU A 36 -17.23 -7.41 -9.24
C LEU A 36 -16.31 -8.50 -9.82
N GLU A 37 -16.84 -9.48 -10.55
CA GLU A 37 -15.99 -10.46 -11.26
C GLU A 37 -15.08 -9.78 -12.29
N LEU A 38 -15.61 -8.83 -13.07
CA LEU A 38 -14.85 -8.12 -14.09
C LEU A 38 -13.75 -7.25 -13.47
N PHE A 39 -14.08 -6.44 -12.46
CA PHE A 39 -13.11 -5.57 -11.79
C PHE A 39 -12.11 -6.37 -10.93
N GLY A 40 -12.50 -7.54 -10.40
CA GLY A 40 -11.62 -8.43 -9.66
C GLY A 40 -10.44 -8.96 -10.48
N ARG A 41 -10.50 -8.90 -11.81
CA ARG A 41 -9.38 -9.24 -12.69
C ARG A 41 -8.23 -8.22 -12.65
N LEU A 42 -8.47 -7.03 -12.09
CA LEU A 42 -7.50 -5.94 -11.96
C LEU A 42 -6.67 -6.04 -10.67
N GLY A 43 -7.08 -6.87 -9.71
CA GLY A 43 -6.39 -7.06 -8.45
C GLY A 43 -7.36 -7.28 -7.29
N THR A 44 -7.10 -6.64 -6.15
CA THR A 44 -7.91 -6.78 -4.94
C THR A 44 -9.05 -5.78 -4.94
N LEU A 45 -10.29 -6.27 -4.89
CA LEU A 45 -11.47 -5.44 -4.63
C LEU A 45 -11.62 -5.20 -3.14
N VAL A 46 -11.85 -3.94 -2.76
CA VAL A 46 -12.09 -3.54 -1.38
C VAL A 46 -13.39 -2.75 -1.30
N GLN A 47 -14.38 -3.30 -0.62
CA GLN A 47 -15.62 -2.59 -0.36
C GLN A 47 -15.37 -1.51 0.70
N VAL A 48 -15.75 -0.27 0.40
CA VAL A 48 -15.59 0.87 1.30
C VAL A 48 -16.96 1.54 1.46
N PRO A 49 -17.36 1.94 2.67
CA PRO A 49 -18.58 2.75 2.84
C PRO A 49 -18.49 4.04 2.00
N GLU A 50 -19.57 4.44 1.33
CA GLU A 50 -19.58 5.61 0.43
C GLU A 50 -18.98 6.87 1.09
N ARG A 51 -19.31 7.13 2.36
CA ARG A 51 -18.78 8.28 3.12
C ARG A 51 -17.24 8.29 3.29
N LEU A 52 -16.57 7.18 3.01
CA LEU A 52 -15.12 7.01 3.14
C LEU A 52 -14.42 6.85 1.79
N ILE A 53 -15.15 6.70 0.67
CA ILE A 53 -14.53 6.32 -0.60
C ILE A 53 -13.57 7.40 -1.12
N ASP A 54 -13.87 8.68 -0.91
CA ASP A 54 -12.98 9.79 -1.30
C ASP A 54 -11.67 9.78 -0.50
N ALA A 55 -11.76 9.67 0.83
CA ALA A 55 -10.59 9.61 1.70
C ALA A 55 -9.75 8.35 1.45
N ALA A 56 -10.41 7.19 1.32
CA ALA A 56 -9.74 5.94 1.01
C ALA A 56 -9.11 5.97 -0.39
N GLY A 57 -9.81 6.56 -1.36
CA GLY A 57 -9.33 6.76 -2.72
C GLY A 57 -8.10 7.66 -2.79
N ALA A 58 -8.09 8.75 -2.02
CA ALA A 58 -6.92 9.63 -1.90
C ALA A 58 -5.69 8.86 -1.39
N VAL A 59 -5.85 8.06 -0.32
CA VAL A 59 -4.77 7.24 0.26
C VAL A 59 -4.29 6.15 -0.72
N VAL A 60 -5.21 5.43 -1.34
CA VAL A 60 -4.88 4.32 -2.27
C VAL A 60 -4.28 4.83 -3.58
N GLY A 61 -4.73 5.99 -4.05
CA GLY A 61 -4.27 6.61 -5.29
C GLY A 61 -2.81 7.06 -5.23
N VAL A 62 -2.38 7.66 -4.12
CA VAL A 62 -0.99 8.11 -3.92
C VAL A 62 -0.06 6.99 -3.43
N GLY A 63 -0.62 5.89 -2.91
CA GLY A 63 0.12 4.77 -2.33
C GLY A 63 1.29 4.26 -3.19
N PRO A 64 1.12 4.00 -4.50
CA PRO A 64 2.21 3.55 -5.36
C PRO A 64 3.40 4.51 -5.41
N ALA A 65 3.16 5.82 -5.41
CA ALA A 65 4.25 6.82 -5.40
C ALA A 65 5.02 6.79 -4.08
N TYR A 66 4.32 6.61 -2.95
CA TYR A 66 4.97 6.52 -1.64
C TYR A 66 5.81 5.25 -1.51
N GLN A 67 5.33 4.12 -2.04
CA GLN A 67 6.12 2.88 -2.06
C GLN A 67 7.35 3.00 -2.98
N ALA A 68 7.22 3.66 -4.14
CA ALA A 68 8.35 3.91 -5.03
C ALA A 68 9.42 4.78 -4.34
N LEU A 69 9.02 5.85 -3.64
CA LEU A 69 9.94 6.71 -2.90
C LEU A 69 10.64 5.95 -1.75
N LEU A 70 9.92 5.09 -1.02
CA LEU A 70 10.53 4.25 0.01
C LEU A 70 11.54 3.25 -0.56
N ALA A 71 11.27 2.69 -1.74
CA ALA A 71 12.21 1.82 -2.42
C ALA A 71 13.44 2.61 -2.86
N GLU A 72 13.26 3.77 -3.51
CA GLU A 72 14.33 4.66 -3.96
C GLU A 72 15.27 5.05 -2.79
N ALA A 73 14.71 5.50 -1.67
CA ALA A 73 15.50 5.88 -0.50
C ALA A 73 16.34 4.72 0.07
N GLN A 74 15.81 3.48 0.05
CA GLN A 74 16.54 2.29 0.47
C GLN A 74 17.64 1.89 -0.51
N VAL A 75 17.37 2.02 -1.82
CA VAL A 75 18.36 1.78 -2.88
C VAL A 75 19.52 2.75 -2.74
N ASP A 76 19.24 4.05 -2.60
CA ASP A 76 20.25 5.08 -2.42
C ASP A 76 21.11 4.85 -1.17
N ALA A 77 20.48 4.43 -0.07
CA ALA A 77 21.19 4.07 1.15
C ALA A 77 22.13 2.88 0.92
N ALA A 78 21.69 1.82 0.24
CA ALA A 78 22.53 0.67 -0.08
C ALA A 78 23.70 1.05 -1.01
N VAL A 79 23.44 1.89 -2.01
CA VAL A 79 24.46 2.41 -2.94
C VAL A 79 25.51 3.23 -2.20
N ARG A 80 25.09 4.08 -1.25
CA ARG A 80 26.00 4.83 -0.38
C ARG A 80 26.95 3.92 0.43
N HIS A 81 26.54 2.68 0.68
CA HIS A 81 27.33 1.66 1.36
C HIS A 81 28.07 0.71 0.41
N GLY A 82 28.17 1.04 -0.89
CA GLY A 82 28.99 0.34 -1.86
C GLY A 82 28.29 -0.79 -2.63
N VAL A 83 26.98 -0.98 -2.45
CA VAL A 83 26.20 -1.92 -3.26
C VAL A 83 25.98 -1.30 -4.64
N SER A 84 26.15 -2.07 -5.72
CA SER A 84 25.85 -1.53 -7.07
C SER A 84 24.36 -1.24 -7.20
N TRP A 85 24.00 -0.18 -7.93
CA TRP A 85 22.60 0.20 -8.14
C TRP A 85 21.72 -0.96 -8.65
N PRO A 86 22.14 -1.77 -9.65
CA PRO A 86 21.31 -2.89 -10.11
C PRO A 86 21.02 -3.92 -9.00
N LEU A 87 22.03 -4.24 -8.18
CA LEU A 87 21.87 -5.18 -7.08
C LEU A 87 21.01 -4.59 -5.95
N ALA A 88 21.24 -3.33 -5.58
CA ALA A 88 20.46 -2.64 -4.55
C ALA A 88 18.97 -2.57 -4.94
N SER A 89 18.67 -2.17 -6.18
CA SER A 89 17.31 -2.12 -6.73
C SER A 89 16.63 -3.48 -6.65
N GLN A 90 17.30 -4.55 -7.10
CA GLN A 90 16.73 -5.90 -7.03
C GLN A 90 16.46 -6.33 -5.58
N LEU A 91 17.43 -6.15 -4.67
CA LEU A 91 17.27 -6.54 -3.26
C LEU A 91 16.10 -5.82 -2.59
N VAL A 92 15.98 -4.51 -2.79
CA VAL A 92 14.93 -3.70 -2.17
C VAL A 92 13.55 -4.04 -2.72
N VAL A 93 13.40 -4.14 -4.05
CA VAL A 93 12.10 -4.43 -4.68
C VAL A 93 11.61 -5.83 -4.32
N GLU A 94 12.46 -6.85 -4.37
CA GLU A 94 12.09 -8.22 -3.99
C GLU A 94 11.77 -8.33 -2.48
N THR A 95 12.53 -7.64 -1.63
CA THR A 95 12.24 -7.59 -0.18
C THR A 95 10.90 -6.91 0.08
N MET A 96 10.60 -5.81 -0.63
CA MET A 96 9.31 -5.10 -0.51
C MET A 96 8.15 -6.00 -0.96
N ALA A 97 8.28 -6.68 -2.09
CA ALA A 97 7.26 -7.59 -2.60
C ALA A 97 7.01 -8.77 -1.65
N GLY A 98 8.07 -9.41 -1.16
CA GLY A 98 8.00 -10.50 -0.19
C GLY A 98 7.40 -10.06 1.15
N THR A 99 7.75 -8.87 1.63
CA THR A 99 7.19 -8.32 2.88
C THR A 99 5.71 -8.01 2.74
N ALA A 100 5.27 -7.44 1.61
CA ALA A 100 3.86 -7.18 1.35
C ALA A 100 3.06 -8.50 1.27
N ALA A 101 3.62 -9.53 0.64
CA ALA A 101 3.02 -10.86 0.61
C ALA A 101 2.90 -11.46 2.01
N LEU A 102 3.96 -11.41 2.82
CA LEU A 102 3.98 -11.93 4.19
C LEU A 102 2.95 -11.22 5.09
N LEU A 103 2.84 -9.89 4.98
CA LEU A 103 1.81 -9.12 5.70
C LEU A 103 0.40 -9.64 5.37
N ARG A 104 0.13 -9.90 4.10
CA ARG A 104 -1.17 -10.44 3.65
C ARG A 104 -1.42 -11.85 4.21
N GLU A 105 -0.43 -12.74 4.20
CA GLU A 105 -0.51 -14.08 4.81
C GLU A 105 -0.72 -14.02 6.33
N HIS A 106 -0.29 -12.93 6.98
CA HIS A 106 -0.50 -12.67 8.39
C HIS A 106 -1.71 -11.77 8.69
N GLY A 107 -2.69 -11.73 7.78
CA GLY A 107 -3.95 -11.01 8.00
C GLY A 107 -3.76 -9.50 8.17
N TYR A 108 -2.74 -8.94 7.53
CA TYR A 108 -2.34 -7.52 7.59
C TYR A 108 -1.82 -7.07 8.97
N ASP A 109 -1.40 -7.98 9.84
CA ASP A 109 -0.79 -7.65 11.14
C ASP A 109 0.67 -7.16 10.98
N THR A 110 0.80 -5.84 10.85
CA THR A 110 2.10 -5.16 10.74
C THR A 110 2.96 -5.29 11.99
N LEU A 111 2.35 -5.39 13.18
CA LEU A 111 3.09 -5.51 14.44
C LEU A 111 3.71 -6.89 14.56
N ARG A 112 2.98 -7.94 14.15
CA ARG A 112 3.47 -9.31 14.11
C ARG A 112 4.69 -9.42 13.20
N VAL A 113 4.58 -9.04 11.92
CA VAL A 113 5.71 -9.13 10.97
C VAL A 113 6.92 -8.37 11.49
N ARG A 114 6.73 -7.15 12.00
CA ARG A 114 7.84 -6.36 12.56
C ARG A 114 8.51 -7.04 13.75
N ARG A 115 7.73 -7.67 14.65
CA ARG A 115 8.26 -8.39 15.81
C ARG A 115 9.03 -9.64 15.41
N GLU A 116 8.53 -10.41 14.46
CA GLU A 116 9.14 -11.66 13.99
C GLU A 116 10.56 -11.44 13.41
N VAL A 117 10.81 -10.29 12.77
CA VAL A 117 12.13 -9.95 12.21
C VAL A 117 13.02 -9.10 13.15
N THR A 118 12.54 -8.76 14.34
CA THR A 118 13.27 -7.90 15.29
C THR A 118 13.79 -8.69 16.48
N SER A 119 15.09 -8.99 16.48
CA SER A 119 15.78 -9.50 17.67
C SER A 119 16.18 -8.36 18.62
N PRO A 120 16.08 -8.54 19.95
CA PRO A 120 16.54 -7.56 20.93
C PRO A 120 18.02 -7.20 20.74
N GLY A 121 18.32 -5.90 20.60
CA GLY A 121 19.68 -5.39 20.36
C GLY A 121 20.25 -5.68 18.97
N GLY A 122 19.50 -6.36 18.09
CA GLY A 122 19.90 -6.71 16.73
C GLY A 122 19.92 -5.52 15.76
N THR A 123 20.40 -5.76 14.55
CA THR A 123 20.47 -4.76 13.47
C THR A 123 19.09 -4.16 13.15
N THR A 124 18.04 -4.98 13.10
CA THR A 124 16.65 -4.53 12.87
C THR A 124 16.22 -3.51 13.91
N SER A 125 16.47 -3.79 15.20
CA SER A 125 16.06 -2.89 16.29
C SER A 125 16.74 -1.52 16.20
N ARG A 126 18.03 -1.47 15.84
CA ARG A 126 18.78 -0.23 15.64
C ARG A 126 18.30 0.54 14.41
N GLY A 127 18.04 -0.16 13.30
CA GLY A 127 17.50 0.44 12.08
C GLY A 127 16.12 1.06 12.31
N LEU A 128 15.22 0.31 12.96
CA LEU A 128 13.89 0.83 13.33
C LEU A 128 13.97 2.05 14.24
N ALA A 129 14.85 2.03 15.26
CA ALA A 129 15.03 3.19 16.14
C ALA A 129 15.49 4.43 15.36
N ALA A 130 16.43 4.28 14.42
CA ALA A 130 16.88 5.38 13.57
C ALA A 130 15.78 5.93 12.65
N LEU A 131 14.96 5.04 12.06
CA LEU A 131 13.82 5.45 11.23
C LEU A 131 12.74 6.19 12.04
N GLU A 132 12.45 5.72 13.25
CA GLU A 132 11.49 6.39 14.15
C GLU A 132 12.02 7.75 14.61
N GLN A 133 13.33 7.86 14.91
CA GLN A 133 13.98 9.15 15.21
C GLN A 133 13.94 10.13 14.04
N ALA A 134 14.05 9.62 12.81
CA ALA A 134 13.92 10.42 11.59
C ALA A 134 12.46 10.82 11.28
N GLY A 135 11.48 10.34 12.05
CA GLY A 135 10.10 10.79 11.96
C GLY A 135 9.29 10.16 10.82
N VAL A 136 9.60 8.92 10.40
CA VAL A 136 8.85 8.24 9.31
C VAL A 136 7.34 8.25 9.54
N ARG A 137 6.87 8.02 10.77
CA ARG A 137 5.43 8.08 11.08
C ARG A 137 4.85 9.48 10.93
N ALA A 138 5.57 10.50 11.41
CA ALA A 138 5.14 11.88 11.27
C ALA A 138 5.00 12.26 9.79
N ALA A 139 5.98 11.87 8.96
CA ALA A 139 5.93 12.10 7.52
C ALA A 139 4.70 11.45 6.85
N PHE A 140 4.34 10.21 7.23
CA PHE A 140 3.14 9.56 6.71
C PHE A 140 1.83 10.21 7.20
N HIS A 141 1.80 10.73 8.43
CA HIS A 141 0.66 11.49 8.93
C HIS A 141 0.48 12.81 8.15
N ASP A 142 1.55 13.58 8.01
CA ASP A 142 1.53 14.85 7.27
C ASP A 142 1.13 14.64 5.79
N ALA A 143 1.66 13.57 5.16
CA ALA A 143 1.32 13.22 3.79
C ALA A 143 -0.15 12.80 3.64
N ALA A 144 -0.72 12.09 4.63
CA ALA A 144 -2.13 11.72 4.63
C ALA A 144 -3.04 12.95 4.77
N ASP A 145 -2.72 13.85 5.69
CA ASP A 145 -3.48 15.09 5.90
C ASP A 145 -3.46 15.99 4.65
N ALA A 146 -2.31 16.06 3.97
CA ALA A 146 -2.16 16.84 2.74
C ALA A 146 -3.05 16.36 1.58
N VAL A 147 -3.28 15.04 1.46
CA VAL A 147 -4.03 14.48 0.32
C VAL A 147 -5.50 14.24 0.64
N VAL A 148 -5.83 13.88 1.88
CA VAL A 148 -7.22 13.70 2.34
C VAL A 148 -7.90 15.05 2.59
N GLY A 149 -7.15 16.06 3.07
CA GLY A 149 -7.66 17.42 3.24
C GLY A 149 -7.99 18.12 1.92
N ALA A 150 -7.29 17.78 0.84
CA ALA A 150 -7.49 18.34 -0.49
C ALA A 150 -8.70 17.74 -1.25
N THR A 151 -9.31 16.68 -0.73
CA THR A 151 -10.45 15.97 -1.36
C THR A 151 -11.83 16.50 -0.92
N LYS A 152 -11.89 17.68 -0.28
CA LYS A 152 -13.14 18.35 0.14
C LYS A 152 -13.60 19.42 -0.83
#